data_AF-A0A4Y2LQT0-F1
#
_entry.id   AF-A0A4Y2LQT0-F1
#
_cell.length_a   1.000
_cell.length_b   1.000
_cell.length_c   1.000
_cell.angle_alpha   90.00
_cell.angle_beta   90.00
_cell.angle_gamma   90.00
#
_symmetry.space_group_name_H-M   'P 1'
#
loop_
_entity.id
_entity.type
_entity.pdbx_description
1 polymer ?
#
loop_
_entity_poly.entity_id
_entity_poly.type
_entity_poly.pdbx_seq_one_letter_code
_entity_poly.pdbx_strand_id
1 'polypeptide(L)'
;MNWNTHLKAPSIRATHLYQNILKIAGKSWGVPLNHRRTLYKTVIKRVLAHGAIAWCLEPTVLIARKLSTIQLPFLLEISGLYRRTSTAALQVIPGIHPLHLQLQIEARDTALFRRRLPLSTNGSDIDPREIEEKATGWSAHPSEHLSLTQIYLDDGSNINTGLRMYTDGSKTEKGWVQPSVF
;
A
#
# COMPACT_ATOMS: atom_id res chain seq x y z
N MET A 1 -20.17 -10.17 23.72
CA MET A 1 -19.61 -8.79 23.70
C MET A 1 -20.33 -7.96 22.64
N ASN A 2 -20.76 -6.73 22.94
CA ASN A 2 -21.50 -5.87 21.99
C ASN A 2 -20.52 -5.06 21.14
N TRP A 3 -20.16 -5.58 19.95
CA TRP A 3 -19.14 -5.01 19.04
C TRP A 3 -19.39 -3.56 18.60
N ASN A 4 -20.60 -3.04 18.82
CA ASN A 4 -20.90 -1.63 18.61
C ASN A 4 -20.00 -0.71 19.45
N THR A 5 -19.51 -1.13 20.61
CA THR A 5 -18.59 -0.33 21.43
C THR A 5 -17.22 -0.20 20.78
N HIS A 6 -16.69 -1.28 20.21
CA HIS A 6 -15.39 -1.30 19.55
C HIS A 6 -15.37 -0.50 18.25
N LEU A 7 -16.49 -0.38 17.55
CA LEU A 7 -16.60 0.48 16.36
C LEU A 7 -16.74 1.97 16.69
N LYS A 8 -17.16 2.35 17.91
CA LYS A 8 -17.34 3.77 18.27
C LYS A 8 -16.04 4.56 18.20
N ALA A 9 -14.98 4.10 18.85
CA ALA A 9 -13.73 4.84 18.92
C ALA A 9 -13.07 5.03 17.52
N PRO A 10 -12.95 4.00 16.67
CA PRO A 10 -12.46 4.16 15.31
C PRO A 10 -13.37 5.05 14.46
N SER A 11 -14.69 4.97 14.63
CA SER A 11 -15.64 5.86 13.92
C SER A 11 -15.46 7.32 14.29
N ILE A 12 -15.31 7.62 15.58
CA ILE A 12 -15.06 8.99 16.07
C ILE A 12 -13.76 9.54 15.50
N ARG A 13 -12.69 8.73 15.49
CA ARG A 13 -11.42 9.10 14.87
C ARG A 13 -11.56 9.34 13.37
N ALA A 14 -12.30 8.49 12.67
CA ALA A 14 -12.58 8.68 11.25
C ALA A 14 -13.33 10.00 10.99
N THR A 15 -14.34 10.34 11.79
CA THR A 15 -15.06 11.62 11.68
C THR A 15 -14.14 12.82 11.93
N HIS A 16 -13.25 12.76 12.92
CA HIS A 16 -12.28 13.82 13.16
C HIS A 16 -11.30 13.99 11.98
N LEU A 17 -10.83 12.88 11.40
CA LEU A 17 -10.00 12.89 10.19
C LEU A 17 -10.75 13.48 8.99
N TYR A 18 -12.04 13.17 8.84
CA TYR A 18 -12.88 13.78 7.81
C TYR A 18 -12.96 15.29 7.95
N GLN A 19 -13.22 15.79 9.16
CA GLN A 19 -13.23 17.23 9.43
C GLN A 19 -11.89 17.89 9.11
N ASN A 20 -10.78 17.21 9.37
CA ASN A 20 -9.46 17.72 9.01
C ASN A 20 -9.25 17.77 7.49
N ILE A 21 -9.76 16.79 6.73
CA ILE A 21 -9.74 16.83 5.26
C ILE A 21 -10.52 18.05 4.75
N LEU A 22 -11.71 18.31 5.30
CA LEU A 22 -12.51 19.48 4.91
C LEU A 22 -11.81 20.82 5.19
N LYS A 23 -10.88 20.88 6.16
CA LYS A 23 -10.10 22.10 6.44
C LYS A 23 -9.02 22.38 5.40
N ILE A 24 -8.46 21.33 4.78
CA ILE A 24 -7.33 21.45 3.83
C ILE A 24 -7.79 21.42 2.35
N ALA A 25 -9.08 21.22 2.12
CA ALA A 25 -9.66 21.02 0.80
C ALA A 25 -11.02 21.70 0.70
N GLY A 26 -11.09 22.75 -0.12
CA GLY A 26 -12.33 23.38 -0.54
C GLY A 26 -12.83 22.86 -1.89
N LYS A 27 -13.98 23.36 -2.33
CA LYS A 27 -14.57 23.05 -3.66
C LYS A 27 -13.77 23.61 -4.83
N SER A 28 -13.11 24.76 -4.63
CA SER A 28 -12.36 25.49 -5.67
C SER A 28 -10.88 25.67 -5.34
N TRP A 29 -10.40 25.20 -4.19
CA TRP A 29 -9.01 25.36 -3.74
C TRP A 29 -8.57 24.21 -2.84
N GLY A 30 -7.26 24.03 -2.69
CA GLY A 30 -6.66 23.02 -1.80
C GLY A 30 -6.23 21.73 -2.51
N VAL A 31 -6.12 20.65 -1.74
CA VAL A 31 -5.52 19.37 -2.18
C VAL A 31 -6.32 18.74 -3.34
N PRO A 32 -5.69 18.30 -4.45
CA PRO A 32 -6.39 17.71 -5.58
C PRO A 32 -6.93 16.29 -5.28
N LEU A 33 -7.91 15.83 -6.06
CA LEU A 33 -8.67 14.60 -5.81
C LEU A 33 -7.81 13.34 -5.65
N ASN A 34 -6.75 13.20 -6.45
CA ASN A 34 -5.82 12.06 -6.37
C ASN A 34 -5.14 11.96 -5.00
N HIS A 35 -4.81 13.11 -4.40
CA HIS A 35 -4.19 13.17 -3.08
C HIS A 35 -5.23 12.90 -1.98
N ARG A 36 -6.47 13.40 -2.11
CA ARG A 36 -7.58 13.05 -1.19
C ARG A 36 -7.85 11.54 -1.19
N ARG A 37 -7.86 10.91 -2.37
CA ARG A 37 -7.99 9.45 -2.52
C ARG A 37 -6.83 8.70 -1.84
N THR A 38 -5.61 9.23 -1.95
CA THR A 38 -4.43 8.66 -1.28
C THR A 38 -4.53 8.78 0.23
N LEU A 39 -4.94 9.92 0.76
CA LEU A 39 -5.18 10.13 2.20
C LEU A 39 -6.25 9.17 2.75
N TYR A 40 -7.33 8.97 2.01
CA TYR A 40 -8.36 7.99 2.39
C TYR A 40 -7.80 6.56 2.50
N LYS A 41 -7.04 6.11 1.49
CA LYS A 41 -6.46 4.76 1.48
C LYS A 41 -5.37 4.57 2.54
N THR A 42 -4.59 5.60 2.82
CA THR A 42 -3.41 5.51 3.71
C THR A 42 -3.73 5.78 5.17
N VAL A 43 -4.64 6.71 5.47
CA VAL A 43 -4.95 7.12 6.84
C VAL A 43 -6.25 6.47 7.31
N ILE A 44 -7.36 6.77 6.63
CA ILE A 44 -8.69 6.41 7.14
C ILE A 44 -8.91 4.89 7.09
N LYS A 45 -8.62 4.27 5.94
CA LYS A 45 -8.69 2.81 5.83
C LYS A 45 -7.81 2.13 6.88
N ARG A 46 -6.58 2.60 7.08
CA ARG A 46 -5.63 1.99 8.03
C ARG A 46 -6.07 2.14 9.50
N VAL A 47 -6.63 3.29 9.87
CA VAL A 47 -7.21 3.48 11.23
C VAL A 47 -8.30 2.46 11.51
N LEU A 48 -9.12 2.13 10.52
CA LEU A 48 -10.18 1.13 10.66
C LEU A 48 -9.63 -0.30 10.56
N ALA A 49 -8.60 -0.52 9.73
CA ALA A 49 -7.95 -1.82 9.57
C ALA A 49 -7.19 -2.28 10.81
N HIS A 50 -6.68 -1.36 11.63
CA HIS A 50 -5.90 -1.67 12.84
C HIS A 50 -6.64 -2.62 13.83
N GLY A 51 -7.96 -2.70 13.77
CA GLY A 51 -8.74 -3.67 14.55
C GLY A 51 -9.51 -4.69 13.73
N ALA A 52 -9.44 -4.64 12.40
CA ALA A 52 -10.37 -5.37 11.52
C ALA A 52 -10.28 -6.89 11.71
N ILE A 53 -9.11 -7.44 12.05
CA ILE A 53 -8.97 -8.88 12.35
C ILE A 53 -9.89 -9.35 13.49
N ALA A 54 -10.20 -8.49 14.47
CA ALA A 54 -11.00 -8.87 15.63
C ALA A 54 -12.51 -8.86 15.35
N TRP A 55 -12.99 -8.14 14.34
CA TRP A 55 -14.42 -7.89 14.14
C TRP A 55 -14.90 -7.92 12.69
N CYS A 56 -14.01 -8.07 11.71
CA CYS A 56 -14.29 -8.01 10.27
C CYS A 56 -13.86 -9.27 9.49
N LEU A 57 -13.55 -10.39 10.16
CA LEU A 57 -13.32 -11.68 9.49
C LEU A 57 -14.60 -12.17 8.77
N GLU A 58 -15.74 -12.02 9.47
CA GLU A 58 -17.09 -12.31 8.99
C GLU A 58 -18.01 -11.12 9.32
N PRO A 59 -17.97 -10.05 8.50
CA PRO A 59 -18.74 -8.85 8.80
C PRO A 59 -20.25 -9.11 8.65
N THR A 60 -21.00 -8.89 9.73
CA THR A 60 -22.47 -8.93 9.67
C THR A 60 -23.01 -7.76 8.84
N VAL A 61 -24.25 -7.89 8.34
CA VAL A 61 -24.95 -6.84 7.58
C VAL A 61 -24.98 -5.51 8.34
N LEU A 62 -25.12 -5.55 9.67
CA LEU A 62 -25.12 -4.35 10.51
C LEU A 62 -23.76 -3.62 10.48
N ILE A 63 -22.66 -4.37 10.57
CA ILE A 63 -21.30 -3.83 10.50
C ILE A 63 -21.06 -3.24 9.10
N ALA A 64 -21.44 -3.97 8.05
CA ALA A 64 -21.31 -3.50 6.67
C ALA A 64 -22.05 -2.18 6.42
N ARG A 65 -23.29 -2.06 6.93
CA ARG A 65 -24.08 -0.82 6.84
C ARG A 65 -23.42 0.34 7.58
N LYS A 66 -22.92 0.12 8.81
CA LYS A 66 -22.20 1.16 9.58
C LYS A 66 -20.93 1.64 8.88
N LEU A 67 -20.14 0.70 8.36
CA LEU A 67 -18.94 1.04 7.60
C LEU A 67 -19.27 1.82 6.33
N SER A 68 -20.37 1.48 5.65
CA SER A 68 -20.86 2.26 4.51
C SER A 68 -21.19 3.71 4.91
N THR A 69 -21.86 3.91 6.05
CA THR A 69 -22.14 5.25 6.59
C THR A 69 -20.86 6.03 6.92
N ILE A 70 -19.84 5.36 7.48
CA ILE A 70 -18.54 5.99 7.75
C ILE A 70 -17.80 6.33 6.45
N GLN A 71 -17.89 5.47 5.45
CA GLN A 71 -17.21 5.64 4.16
C GLN A 71 -17.83 6.75 3.31
N LEU A 72 -19.16 6.93 3.38
CA LEU A 72 -19.93 7.78 2.46
C LEU A 72 -19.45 9.24 2.40
N PRO A 73 -19.17 9.95 3.51
CA PRO A 73 -18.68 11.34 3.45
C PRO A 73 -17.35 11.46 2.72
N PHE A 74 -16.47 10.46 2.83
CA PHE A 74 -15.20 10.45 2.12
C PHE A 74 -15.38 10.21 0.62
N LEU A 75 -16.29 9.32 0.23
CA LEU A 75 -16.56 9.08 -1.19
C LEU A 75 -17.12 10.33 -1.85
N LEU A 76 -18.05 11.03 -1.19
CA LEU A 76 -18.58 12.30 -1.67
C LEU A 76 -17.47 13.34 -1.88
N GLU A 77 -16.55 13.44 -0.94
CA GLU A 77 -15.44 14.39 -0.98
C GLU A 77 -14.42 14.03 -2.08
N ILE A 78 -14.17 12.74 -2.31
CA ILE A 78 -13.23 12.25 -3.35
C ILE A 78 -13.84 12.35 -4.74
N SER A 79 -15.14 12.09 -4.88
CA SER A 79 -15.81 12.10 -6.19
C SER A 79 -16.29 13.49 -6.60
N GLY A 80 -16.46 14.42 -5.65
CA GLY A 80 -17.03 15.74 -5.92
C GLY A 80 -18.51 15.69 -6.37
N LEU A 81 -19.21 14.60 -6.09
CA LEU A 81 -20.57 14.37 -6.57
C LEU A 81 -21.62 14.91 -5.57
N TYR A 82 -22.85 15.01 -6.04
CA TYR A 82 -23.96 15.46 -5.20
C TYR A 82 -24.19 14.53 -4.01
N ARG A 83 -24.62 15.10 -2.89
CA ARG A 83 -24.93 14.35 -1.65
C ARG A 83 -25.97 13.24 -1.83
N ARG A 84 -26.83 13.33 -2.86
CA ARG A 84 -27.89 12.35 -3.17
C ARG A 84 -27.47 11.26 -4.16
N THR A 85 -26.25 11.29 -4.67
CA THR A 85 -25.76 10.24 -5.57
C THR A 85 -25.79 8.88 -4.85
N SER A 86 -26.19 7.83 -5.55
CA SER A 86 -26.27 6.49 -4.96
C SER A 86 -24.91 6.00 -4.48
N THR A 87 -24.88 5.26 -3.36
CA THR A 87 -23.62 4.72 -2.80
C THR A 87 -22.88 3.82 -3.78
N ALA A 88 -23.63 3.06 -4.61
CA ALA A 88 -23.04 2.22 -5.65
C ALA A 88 -22.28 3.06 -6.70
N ALA A 89 -22.87 4.16 -7.19
CA ALA A 89 -22.19 5.06 -8.12
C ALA A 89 -20.95 5.72 -7.48
N LEU A 90 -21.05 6.11 -6.21
CA LEU A 90 -19.94 6.66 -5.43
C LEU A 90 -18.78 5.68 -5.19
N GLN A 91 -19.02 4.38 -5.32
CA GLN A 91 -17.96 3.35 -5.24
C GLN A 91 -17.34 3.11 -6.62
N VAL A 92 -18.16 3.04 -7.66
CA VAL A 92 -17.73 2.73 -9.03
C VAL A 92 -16.94 3.88 -9.66
N ILE A 93 -17.45 5.11 -9.60
CA ILE A 93 -16.84 6.28 -10.27
C ILE A 93 -15.39 6.55 -9.81
N PRO A 94 -15.09 6.64 -8.50
CA PRO A 94 -13.71 6.79 -8.04
C PRO A 94 -12.94 5.46 -7.96
N GLY A 95 -13.57 4.32 -8.30
CA GLY A 95 -12.98 2.99 -8.16
C GLY A 95 -12.56 2.68 -6.72
N ILE A 96 -13.47 2.87 -5.76
CA ILE A 96 -13.26 2.58 -4.34
C ILE A 96 -14.29 1.54 -3.91
N HIS A 97 -13.82 0.33 -3.62
CA HIS A 97 -14.66 -0.78 -3.15
C HIS A 97 -15.35 -0.47 -1.82
N PRO A 98 -16.48 -1.16 -1.50
CA PRO A 98 -17.09 -1.10 -0.18
C PRO A 98 -16.08 -1.35 0.94
N LEU A 99 -16.11 -0.50 1.97
CA LEU A 99 -15.13 -0.52 3.04
C LEU A 99 -15.12 -1.85 3.82
N HIS A 100 -16.27 -2.46 4.03
CA HIS A 100 -16.36 -3.76 4.72
C HIS A 100 -15.63 -4.88 3.98
N LEU A 101 -15.69 -4.92 2.64
CA LEU A 101 -14.95 -5.89 1.84
C LEU A 101 -13.44 -5.64 1.94
N GLN A 102 -13.02 -4.37 1.86
CA GLN A 102 -11.61 -4.01 1.99
C GLN A 102 -11.03 -4.40 3.36
N LEU A 103 -11.80 -4.19 4.43
CA LEU A 103 -11.37 -4.54 5.79
C LEU A 103 -11.43 -6.04 6.03
N GLN A 104 -12.36 -6.75 5.42
CA GLN A 104 -12.43 -8.21 5.47
C GLN A 104 -11.22 -8.86 4.79
N ILE A 105 -10.83 -8.37 3.62
CA ILE A 105 -9.61 -8.82 2.94
C ILE A 105 -8.40 -8.59 3.84
N GLU A 106 -8.22 -7.37 4.35
CA GLU A 106 -7.06 -7.02 5.19
C GLU A 106 -7.05 -7.80 6.52
N ALA A 107 -8.21 -8.10 7.08
CA ALA A 107 -8.37 -8.95 8.26
C ALA A 107 -7.95 -10.40 7.96
N ARG A 108 -8.40 -10.97 6.84
CA ARG A 108 -8.07 -12.33 6.41
C ARG A 108 -6.58 -12.46 6.06
N ASP A 109 -6.03 -11.50 5.32
CA ASP A 109 -4.59 -11.45 5.03
C ASP A 109 -3.77 -11.40 6.32
N THR A 110 -4.19 -10.57 7.28
CA THR A 110 -3.52 -10.48 8.58
C THR A 110 -3.64 -11.79 9.37
N ALA A 111 -4.78 -12.48 9.29
CA ALA A 111 -4.99 -13.76 9.96
C ALA A 111 -4.09 -14.85 9.37
N LEU A 112 -4.04 -14.96 8.04
CA LEU A 112 -3.23 -15.96 7.33
C LEU A 112 -1.72 -15.67 7.48
N PHE A 113 -1.27 -14.50 7.04
CA PHE A 113 0.16 -14.23 6.89
C PHE A 113 0.85 -13.79 8.18
N ARG A 114 0.15 -13.07 9.08
CA ARG A 114 0.78 -12.56 10.32
C ARG A 114 0.48 -13.41 11.54
N ARG A 115 -0.74 -13.98 11.63
CA ARG A 115 -1.14 -14.80 12.78
C ARG A 115 -1.12 -16.30 12.53
N ARG A 116 -0.93 -16.75 11.28
CA ARG A 116 -0.95 -18.17 10.89
C ARG A 116 -2.20 -18.89 11.43
N LEU A 117 -3.37 -18.25 11.29
CA LEU A 117 -4.65 -18.81 11.69
C LEU A 117 -5.34 -19.48 10.48
N PRO A 118 -5.84 -20.72 10.61
CA PRO A 118 -6.61 -21.35 9.56
C PRO A 118 -7.91 -20.59 9.31
N LEU A 119 -8.30 -20.48 8.04
CA LEU A 119 -9.50 -19.79 7.63
C LEU A 119 -10.38 -20.71 6.78
N SER A 120 -11.65 -20.82 7.15
CA SER A 120 -12.65 -21.45 6.32
C SER A 120 -13.21 -20.46 5.29
N THR A 121 -13.21 -20.84 4.02
CA THR A 121 -13.77 -20.04 2.92
C THR A 121 -14.69 -20.89 2.09
N ASN A 122 -16.01 -20.63 2.10
CA ASN A 122 -17.05 -21.11 1.18
C ASN A 122 -16.74 -22.42 0.40
N GLY A 123 -16.28 -23.48 1.09
CA GLY A 123 -15.98 -24.78 0.49
C GLY A 123 -14.55 -25.32 0.68
N SER A 124 -13.56 -24.51 1.10
CA SER A 124 -12.21 -24.97 1.43
C SER A 124 -11.66 -24.31 2.69
N ASP A 125 -11.03 -25.12 3.53
CA ASP A 125 -10.19 -24.61 4.62
C ASP A 125 -8.80 -24.32 4.09
N ILE A 126 -8.32 -23.11 4.37
CA ILE A 126 -6.98 -22.68 4.01
C ILE A 126 -6.09 -22.88 5.25
N ASP A 127 -5.19 -23.85 5.18
CA ASP A 127 -4.12 -24.01 6.18
C ASP A 127 -2.99 -23.01 5.86
N PRO A 128 -2.61 -22.12 6.80
CA PRO A 128 -1.51 -21.18 6.62
C PRO A 128 -0.15 -21.84 6.37
N ARG A 129 -0.03 -23.14 6.63
CA ARG A 129 1.18 -23.95 6.34
C ARG A 129 1.33 -24.28 4.86
N GLU A 130 0.24 -24.32 4.11
CA GLU A 130 0.26 -24.56 2.67
C GLU A 130 0.61 -23.28 1.88
N ILE A 131 0.55 -22.12 2.54
CA ILE A 131 0.85 -20.83 1.94
C ILE A 131 2.36 -20.58 1.98
N GLU A 132 2.96 -20.40 0.80
CA GLU A 132 4.36 -20.02 0.66
C GLU A 132 4.68 -18.78 1.50
N GLU A 133 5.78 -18.85 2.26
CA GLU A 133 6.24 -17.67 2.99
C GLU A 133 6.66 -16.60 1.99
N LYS A 134 6.13 -15.39 2.18
CA LYS A 134 6.64 -14.24 1.45
C LYS A 134 8.12 -14.12 1.74
N ALA A 135 8.97 -14.24 0.72
CA ALA A 135 10.39 -14.00 0.83
C ALA A 135 10.61 -12.68 1.57
N THR A 136 11.16 -12.77 2.78
CA THR A 136 11.74 -11.61 3.44
C THR A 136 12.86 -11.16 2.51
N GLY A 137 12.99 -9.86 2.24
CA GLY A 137 14.05 -9.35 1.36
C GLY A 137 15.43 -9.83 1.80
N TRP A 138 16.47 -9.55 1.01
CA TRP A 138 17.83 -9.98 1.30
C TRP A 138 18.17 -9.84 2.79
N SER A 139 18.34 -11.00 3.44
CA SER A 139 18.65 -11.12 4.86
C SER A 139 20.07 -10.66 5.16
N ALA A 140 20.91 -10.61 4.14
CA ALA A 140 22.28 -10.15 4.15
C ALA A 140 22.42 -8.94 3.22
N HIS A 141 23.22 -7.95 3.63
CA HIS A 141 23.51 -6.82 2.75
C HIS A 141 24.32 -7.32 1.54
N PRO A 142 24.10 -6.83 0.30
CA PRO A 142 24.82 -7.32 -0.87
C PRO A 142 26.36 -7.22 -0.77
N SER A 143 26.89 -6.38 0.12
CA SER A 143 28.33 -6.32 0.42
C SER A 143 28.86 -7.49 1.26
N GLU A 144 28.00 -8.27 1.91
CA GLU A 144 28.36 -9.47 2.68
C GLU A 144 28.54 -10.70 1.77
N HIS A 145 28.08 -10.61 0.52
CA HIS A 145 28.21 -11.63 -0.53
C HIS A 145 29.21 -11.23 -1.63
N LEU A 146 30.24 -10.44 -1.27
CA LEU A 146 31.36 -10.20 -2.17
C LEU A 146 32.13 -11.51 -2.32
N SER A 147 31.91 -12.21 -3.43
CA SER A 147 32.72 -13.35 -3.80
C SER A 147 34.16 -12.87 -3.96
N LEU A 148 35.05 -13.33 -3.07
CA LEU A 148 36.46 -12.90 -2.98
C LEU A 148 37.21 -13.12 -4.31
N THR A 149 36.73 -14.04 -5.13
CA THR A 149 37.24 -14.37 -6.48
C THR A 149 36.88 -13.34 -7.55
N GLN A 150 36.04 -12.34 -7.27
CA GLN A 150 35.55 -11.40 -8.29
C GLN A 150 36.28 -10.06 -8.30
N ILE A 151 37.21 -9.83 -7.37
CA ILE A 151 38.01 -8.59 -7.30
C ILE A 151 39.49 -8.96 -7.28
N TYR A 152 40.02 -9.39 -8.44
CA TYR A 152 41.44 -9.28 -8.69
C TYR A 152 41.67 -7.94 -9.39
N LEU A 153 42.23 -6.97 -8.67
CA LEU A 153 42.91 -5.85 -9.31
C LEU A 153 44.25 -6.41 -9.78
N ASP A 154 44.24 -7.00 -10.98
CA ASP A 154 45.46 -7.35 -11.69
C ASP A 154 46.15 -6.04 -12.11
N ASP A 155 47.37 -5.83 -11.63
CA ASP A 155 48.25 -4.70 -11.90
C ASP A 155 48.87 -4.76 -13.31
N GLY A 156 48.11 -5.28 -14.28
CA GLY A 156 48.45 -5.27 -15.68
C GLY A 156 49.12 -6.56 -16.17
N SER A 157 48.41 -7.68 -16.12
CA SER A 157 48.76 -8.90 -16.85
C SER A 157 47.55 -9.64 -17.45
N ASN A 158 47.15 -9.15 -18.64
CA ASN A 158 46.57 -9.92 -19.75
C ASN A 158 45.65 -11.12 -19.40
N ILE A 159 44.39 -10.84 -19.07
CA ILE A 159 43.29 -11.78 -19.31
C ILE A 159 42.52 -11.37 -20.57
N ASN A 160 42.79 -12.11 -21.63
CA ASN A 160 42.20 -11.96 -22.95
C ASN A 160 40.78 -12.56 -22.98
N THR A 161 39.86 -12.01 -22.18
CA THR A 161 38.43 -12.36 -22.20
C THR A 161 37.64 -11.11 -22.51
N GLY A 162 37.01 -11.08 -23.69
CA GLY A 162 36.40 -9.90 -24.33
C GLY A 162 35.17 -9.31 -23.64
N LEU A 163 35.28 -8.93 -22.36
CA LEU A 163 34.26 -8.18 -21.65
C LEU A 163 34.79 -6.79 -21.30
N ARG A 164 34.63 -5.86 -22.24
CA ARG A 164 35.04 -4.45 -22.08
C ARG A 164 33.92 -3.69 -21.36
N MET A 165 33.99 -3.65 -20.04
CA MET A 165 33.12 -2.78 -19.23
C MET A 165 33.72 -1.37 -19.23
N TYR A 166 33.04 -0.43 -19.90
CA TYR A 166 33.38 0.98 -19.84
C TYR A 166 32.58 1.64 -18.72
N THR A 167 33.27 2.00 -17.65
CA THR A 167 32.76 2.95 -16.66
C THR A 167 33.11 4.35 -17.16
N ASP A 168 32.08 5.08 -17.56
CA ASP A 168 32.15 6.49 -17.92
C ASP A 168 32.75 7.29 -16.77
N GLY A 169 33.88 7.97 -17.06
CA GLY A 169 34.18 9.25 -16.42
C GLY A 169 35.39 9.34 -15.50
N SER A 170 36.59 8.86 -15.89
CA SER A 170 37.83 9.38 -15.30
C SER A 170 38.43 10.49 -16.18
N LYS A 171 38.26 11.72 -15.70
CA LYS A 171 38.79 12.96 -16.27
C LYS A 171 40.32 12.90 -16.23
N THR A 172 40.97 12.90 -17.40
CA THR A 172 42.43 13.07 -17.46
C THR A 172 42.81 14.55 -17.27
N GLU A 173 44.01 14.76 -16.77
CA GLU A 173 44.65 16.04 -16.41
C GLU A 173 44.83 17.05 -17.57
N LYS A 174 44.57 16.63 -18.81
CA LYS A 174 44.52 17.52 -19.98
C LYS A 174 43.07 17.57 -20.45
N GLY A 175 42.39 18.68 -20.18
CA GLY A 175 40.94 18.85 -20.34
C GLY A 175 40.35 18.50 -21.72
N TRP A 176 39.02 18.53 -21.78
CA TRP A 176 38.17 18.11 -22.91
C TRP A 176 38.70 18.48 -24.29
N VAL A 177 39.00 17.47 -25.11
CA VAL A 177 39.18 17.66 -26.56
C VAL A 177 37.81 17.64 -27.22
N GLN A 178 37.45 18.74 -27.89
CA GLN A 178 36.21 18.84 -28.66
C GLN A 178 36.25 17.88 -29.87
N PRO A 179 35.12 17.26 -30.26
CA PRO A 179 35.07 16.43 -31.46
C PRO A 179 35.08 17.33 -32.71
N SER A 180 36.12 17.20 -33.54
CA SER A 180 36.14 17.72 -34.90
C SER A 180 35.26 16.87 -35.81
N VAL A 181 34.40 17.57 -36.54
CA VAL A 181 33.50 17.11 -37.61
C VAL A 181 34.23 16.25 -38.64
N PHE A 182 33.65 15.09 -38.99
CA PHE A 182 33.41 14.63 -40.36
C PHE A 182 32.18 13.73 -40.36
#